data_AF-Q46UG5-F1
#
_entry.id   AF-Q46UG5-F1
#
_cell.length_a   1.000
_cell.length_b   1.000
_cell.length_c   1.000
_cell.angle_alpha   90.00
_cell.angle_beta   90.00
_cell.angle_gamma   90.00
#
_symmetry.space_group_name_H-M   'P 1'
#
loop_
_entity.id
_entity.type
_entity.pdbx_description
1 polymer ?
#
loop_
_entity_poly.entity_id
_entity_poly.type
_entity_poly.pdbx_seq_one_letter_code
_entity_poly.pdbx_strand_id
1 'polypeptide(L)'
;MERLMDLLQEVRQFSRQLQRCARESARATNTPSYVDTLHALLDSRMQCDDARMRIVCYACAAELGLPMELEAEHCRQVMSGSLGFPLRVLFWAAHRRMQSARRSHGSTWLMPHN
;
A
#
# COMPACT_ATOMS: atom_id res chain seq x y z
N MET A 1 -16.79 -1.13 -17.27
CA MET A 1 -15.41 -1.62 -17.45
C MET A 1 -14.50 -0.54 -16.88
N GLU A 2 -14.01 -0.68 -15.65
CA GLU A 2 -13.12 0.33 -15.01
C GLU A 2 -11.87 0.50 -15.87
N ARG A 3 -11.43 1.74 -16.11
CA ARG A 3 -10.19 1.99 -16.85
C ARG A 3 -9.03 2.03 -15.86
N LEU A 4 -7.86 1.57 -16.29
CA LEU A 4 -6.64 1.61 -15.46
C LEU A 4 -6.33 3.03 -14.94
N MET A 5 -6.64 4.06 -15.73
CA MET A 5 -6.49 5.45 -15.33
C MET A 5 -7.36 5.83 -14.14
N ASP A 6 -8.58 5.32 -14.07
CA ASP A 6 -9.52 5.59 -12.97
C ASP A 6 -8.98 4.99 -11.67
N LEU A 7 -8.46 3.75 -11.73
CA LEU A 7 -7.83 3.08 -10.60
C LEU A 7 -6.56 3.80 -10.12
N LEU A 8 -5.72 4.29 -11.04
CA LEU A 8 -4.53 5.07 -10.66
C LEU A 8 -4.91 6.41 -10.02
N GLN A 9 -5.97 7.06 -10.51
CA GLN A 9 -6.48 8.27 -9.89
C GLN A 9 -7.04 8.01 -8.50
N GLU A 10 -7.77 6.91 -8.32
CA GLU A 10 -8.29 6.47 -7.03
C GLU A 10 -7.15 6.21 -6.04
N VAL A 11 -6.12 5.46 -6.43
CA VAL A 11 -4.92 5.22 -5.59
C VAL A 11 -4.31 6.54 -5.15
N ARG A 12 -4.11 7.51 -6.06
CA ARG A 12 -3.57 8.83 -5.73
C ARG A 12 -4.48 9.66 -4.82
N GLN A 13 -5.80 9.56 -4.99
CA GLN A 13 -6.75 10.26 -4.13
C GLN A 13 -6.73 9.67 -2.72
N PHE A 14 -6.75 8.34 -2.64
CA PHE A 14 -6.72 7.60 -1.39
C PHE A 14 -5.40 7.81 -0.64
N SER A 15 -4.25 7.74 -1.32
CA SER A 15 -2.93 8.06 -0.75
C SER A 15 -2.91 9.48 -0.17
N ARG A 16 -3.41 10.49 -0.89
CA ARG A 16 -3.50 11.87 -0.40
C ARG A 16 -4.41 12.01 0.81
N GLN A 17 -5.52 11.28 0.83
CA GLN A 17 -6.43 11.25 1.98
C GLN A 17 -5.74 10.64 3.21
N LEU A 18 -5.07 9.50 3.06
CA LEU A 18 -4.31 8.86 4.15
C LEU A 18 -3.23 9.79 4.72
N GLN A 19 -2.45 10.43 3.84
CA GLN A 19 -1.44 11.41 4.26
C GLN A 19 -2.05 12.59 5.03
N ARG A 20 -3.24 13.07 4.61
CA ARG A 20 -3.95 14.14 5.31
C ARG A 20 -4.40 13.70 6.70
N CYS A 21 -5.05 12.55 6.81
CA CYS A 21 -5.49 12.00 8.09
C CYS A 21 -4.32 11.74 9.05
N ALA A 22 -3.19 11.23 8.53
CA ALA A 22 -2.00 11.00 9.34
C ALA A 22 -1.38 12.33 9.84
N ARG A 23 -1.37 13.39 9.01
CA ARG A 23 -0.92 14.73 9.43
C ARG A 23 -1.83 15.36 10.47
N GLU A 24 -3.14 15.21 10.31
CA GLU A 24 -4.14 15.73 11.27
C GLU A 24 -4.01 15.01 12.62
N SER A 25 -3.86 13.69 12.60
CA SER A 25 -3.69 12.86 13.81
C SER A 25 -2.39 13.18 14.54
N ALA A 26 -1.30 13.40 13.80
CA ALA A 26 0.00 13.79 14.36
C ALA A 26 0.00 15.19 14.98
N ARG A 27 -0.90 16.09 14.56
CA ARG A 27 -1.06 17.42 15.16
C ARG A 27 -1.89 17.40 16.44
N ALA A 28 -2.81 16.43 16.55
CA ALA A 28 -3.75 16.33 17.67
C ALA A 28 -3.16 15.60 18.90
N THR A 29 -2.07 14.85 18.74
CA THR A 29 -1.60 13.88 19.73
C THR A 29 -0.07 13.86 19.83
N ASN A 30 0.49 13.70 21.02
CA ASN A 30 1.95 13.65 21.26
C ASN A 30 2.57 12.24 21.00
N THR A 31 1.91 11.39 20.19
CA THR A 31 2.27 10.02 19.73
C THR A 31 1.15 9.53 18.79
N PRO A 32 1.28 8.55 17.87
CA PRO A 32 2.42 7.79 17.35
C PRO A 32 3.05 8.42 16.08
N SER A 33 4.10 7.78 15.52
CA SER A 33 4.79 8.28 14.32
C SER A 33 3.79 8.42 13.16
N TYR A 34 4.02 9.42 12.29
CA TYR A 34 3.28 9.59 11.03
C TYR A 34 3.19 8.28 10.22
N VAL A 35 4.26 7.47 10.27
CA VAL A 35 4.36 6.16 9.61
C VAL A 35 3.42 5.15 10.27
N ASP A 36 3.40 5.06 11.60
CA ASP A 36 2.54 4.13 12.34
C ASP A 36 1.06 4.44 12.11
N THR A 37 0.71 5.72 12.00
CA THR A 37 -0.66 6.15 11.70
C THR A 37 -1.09 5.71 10.30
N LEU A 38 -0.19 5.83 9.31
CA LEU A 38 -0.48 5.35 7.96
C LEU A 38 -0.65 3.83 7.92
N HIS A 39 0.19 3.09 8.65
CA HIS A 39 0.06 1.63 8.79
C HIS A 39 -1.29 1.25 9.40
N ALA A 40 -1.68 1.85 10.52
CA ALA A 40 -2.96 1.55 11.17
C ALA A 40 -4.18 1.84 10.28
N LEU A 41 -4.14 2.94 9.52
CA LEU A 41 -5.20 3.30 8.57
C LEU A 41 -5.30 2.31 7.40
N LEU A 42 -4.16 1.83 6.89
CA LEU A 42 -4.12 0.84 5.82
C LEU A 42 -4.57 -0.55 6.31
N ASP A 43 -4.11 -0.98 7.48
CA ASP A 43 -4.49 -2.27 8.06
C ASP A 43 -5.99 -2.36 8.32
N SER A 44 -6.59 -1.31 8.90
CA SER A 44 -8.04 -1.24 9.11
C SER A 44 -8.83 -1.38 7.81
N ARG A 45 -8.30 -0.85 6.70
CA ARG A 45 -8.96 -0.90 5.39
C ARG A 45 -8.73 -2.22 4.66
N MET A 46 -7.60 -2.88 4.90
CA MET A 46 -7.33 -4.21 4.37
C MET A 46 -8.20 -5.30 5.00
N GLN A 47 -8.69 -5.08 6.23
CA GLN A 47 -9.64 -5.99 6.90
C GLN A 47 -11.03 -6.00 6.26
N CYS A 48 -11.38 -5.05 5.40
CA CYS A 48 -12.65 -5.07 4.65
C CYS A 48 -12.70 -6.26 3.67
N ASP A 49 -13.88 -6.84 3.45
CA ASP A 49 -14.07 -8.02 2.57
C ASP A 49 -14.14 -7.69 1.06
N ASP A 50 -13.50 -6.58 0.65
CA ASP A 50 -13.47 -6.15 -0.74
C ASP A 50 -12.06 -6.34 -1.32
N ALA A 51 -11.94 -7.31 -2.23
CA ALA A 51 -10.69 -7.61 -2.94
C ALA A 51 -10.14 -6.40 -3.72
N ARG A 52 -11.02 -5.55 -4.28
CA ARG A 52 -10.62 -4.33 -5.00
C ARG A 52 -10.00 -3.34 -4.03
N MET A 53 -10.67 -3.08 -2.91
CA MET A 53 -10.18 -2.17 -1.86
C MET A 53 -8.83 -2.64 -1.29
N ARG A 54 -8.66 -3.95 -1.07
CA ARG A 54 -7.37 -4.52 -0.62
C ARG A 54 -6.23 -4.22 -1.60
N ILE A 55 -6.47 -4.35 -2.91
CA ILE A 55 -5.47 -4.04 -3.94
C ILE A 55 -5.17 -2.55 -4.00
N VAL A 56 -6.19 -1.70 -3.88
CA VAL A 56 -6.00 -0.24 -3.81
C VAL A 56 -5.16 0.13 -2.58
N CYS A 57 -5.47 -0.42 -1.40
CA CYS A 57 -4.69 -0.19 -0.18
C CYS A 57 -3.23 -0.64 -0.35
N TYR A 58 -3.01 -1.83 -0.92
CA TYR A 58 -1.66 -2.33 -1.21
C TYR A 58 -0.89 -1.44 -2.19
N ALA A 59 -1.56 -0.93 -3.23
CA ALA A 59 -0.97 0.00 -4.17
C ALA A 59 -0.64 1.35 -3.51
N CYS A 60 -1.50 1.86 -2.62
CA CYS A 60 -1.24 3.06 -1.83
C CYS A 60 -0.04 2.87 -0.90
N ALA A 61 0.07 1.73 -0.23
CA ALA A 61 1.24 1.41 0.58
C ALA A 61 2.54 1.44 -0.26
N ALA A 62 2.52 0.82 -1.44
CA ALA A 62 3.65 0.85 -2.37
C ALA A 62 3.97 2.26 -2.89
N GLU A 63 2.95 3.09 -3.15
CA GLU A 63 3.12 4.49 -3.54
C GLU A 63 3.80 5.31 -2.43
N LEU A 64 3.35 5.12 -1.19
CA LEU A 64 3.86 5.78 0.01
C LEU A 64 5.20 5.22 0.51
N GLY A 65 5.69 4.12 -0.08
CA GLY A 65 6.93 3.47 0.32
C GLY A 65 6.82 2.71 1.66
N LEU A 66 5.61 2.36 2.08
CA LEU A 66 5.34 1.63 3.31
C LEU A 66 5.41 0.12 3.05
N PRO A 67 6.33 -0.62 3.68
CA PRO A 67 6.45 -2.04 3.48
C PRO A 67 5.23 -2.74 4.10
N MET A 68 4.37 -3.29 3.24
CA MET A 68 3.25 -4.14 3.67
C MET A 68 3.40 -5.56 3.13
N GLU A 69 2.92 -6.51 3.92
CA GLU A 69 2.78 -7.90 3.53
C GLU A 69 1.36 -8.10 3.02
N LEU A 70 1.21 -8.67 1.83
CA LEU A 70 -0.09 -9.16 1.38
C LEU A 70 -0.14 -10.65 1.70
N GLU A 71 -1.24 -11.13 2.27
CA GLU A 71 -1.38 -12.56 2.53
C GLU A 71 -1.35 -13.34 1.20
N ALA A 72 -0.73 -14.52 1.23
CA ALA A 72 -0.59 -15.38 0.06
C ALA A 72 -1.95 -15.74 -0.58
N GLU A 73 -3.03 -15.72 0.20
CA GLU A 73 -4.39 -15.96 -0.27
C GLU A 73 -4.90 -14.83 -1.19
N HIS A 74 -4.58 -13.57 -0.89
CA HIS A 74 -4.95 -12.45 -1.76
C HIS A 74 -4.15 -12.48 -3.07
N CYS A 75 -2.89 -12.89 -3.02
CA CYS A 75 -2.09 -13.14 -4.22
C CYS A 75 -2.73 -14.25 -5.09
N ARG A 76 -3.21 -15.34 -4.49
CA ARG A 76 -3.91 -16.43 -5.20
C ARG A 76 -5.21 -15.95 -5.84
N GLN A 77 -6.01 -15.15 -5.15
CA GLN A 77 -7.24 -14.57 -5.69
C GLN A 77 -6.97 -13.71 -6.93
N VAL A 78 -5.91 -12.88 -6.91
CA VAL A 78 -5.47 -12.11 -8.10
C VAL A 78 -5.05 -13.02 -9.25
N MET A 79 -4.34 -14.12 -8.94
CA MET A 79 -3.87 -15.09 -9.93
C MET A 79 -4.99 -15.94 -10.53
N SER A 80 -6.10 -16.14 -9.82
CA SER A 80 -7.27 -16.91 -10.31
C SER A 80 -8.00 -16.28 -11.50
N GLY A 81 -7.70 -15.01 -11.83
CA GLY A 81 -8.33 -14.31 -12.96
C GLY A 81 -9.74 -13.81 -12.70
N SER A 82 -10.26 -13.94 -11.48
CA SER A 82 -11.55 -13.37 -11.04
C SER A 82 -11.56 -11.84 -11.02
N LEU A 83 -10.39 -11.22 -11.02
CA LEU A 83 -10.23 -9.77 -11.06
C LEU A 83 -10.06 -9.24 -12.49
N GLY A 84 -10.66 -8.08 -12.74
CA GLY A 84 -10.50 -7.35 -14.00
C GLY A 84 -9.03 -7.09 -14.34
N PHE A 85 -8.71 -7.08 -15.63
CA PHE A 85 -7.36 -6.82 -16.15
C PHE A 85 -6.67 -5.59 -15.51
N PRO A 86 -7.34 -4.42 -15.34
CA PRO A 86 -6.74 -3.24 -14.72
C PRO A 86 -6.27 -3.45 -13.27
N LEU A 87 -7.03 -4.20 -12.47
CA LEU A 87 -6.67 -4.50 -11.08
C LEU A 87 -5.45 -5.41 -10.99
N ARG A 88 -5.35 -6.40 -11.89
CA ARG A 88 -4.17 -7.27 -11.97
C ARG A 88 -2.91 -6.48 -12.35
N VAL A 89 -3.03 -5.54 -13.29
CA VAL A 89 -1.91 -4.66 -13.67
C VAL A 89 -1.48 -3.80 -12.47
N LEU A 90 -2.43 -3.20 -11.76
CA LEU A 90 -2.15 -2.40 -10.57
C LEU A 90 -1.45 -3.22 -9.49
N PHE A 91 -1.94 -4.42 -9.20
CA PHE A 91 -1.33 -5.33 -8.25
C PHE A 91 0.14 -5.63 -8.60
N TRP A 92 0.42 -6.05 -9.84
CA TRP A 92 1.79 -6.40 -10.23
C TRP A 92 2.74 -5.20 -10.20
N ALA A 93 2.26 -4.01 -10.58
CA ALA A 93 3.04 -2.78 -10.48
C ALA A 93 3.39 -2.44 -9.03
N ALA A 94 2.41 -2.49 -8.12
CA ALA A 94 2.60 -2.27 -6.69
C ALA A 94 3.56 -3.31 -6.07
N HIS A 95 3.35 -4.59 -6.38
CA HIS A 95 4.14 -5.70 -5.87
C HIS A 95 5.61 -5.59 -6.27
N ARG A 96 5.89 -5.27 -7.54
CA ARG A 96 7.27 -5.03 -8.01
C ARG A 96 7.93 -3.88 -7.26
N ARG A 97 7.21 -2.77 -7.04
CA ARG A 97 7.72 -1.62 -6.28
C ARG A 97 8.01 -1.98 -4.82
N MET A 98 7.14 -2.77 -4.19
CA MET A 98 7.30 -3.25 -2.82
C MET A 98 8.53 -4.15 -2.67
N GLN A 99 8.74 -5.06 -3.62
CA GLN A 99 9.93 -5.92 -3.63
C GLN A 99 11.23 -5.12 -3.82
N SER A 100 11.23 -4.11 -4.69
CA SER A 100 12.38 -3.21 -4.84
C SER A 100 12.65 -2.42 -3.56
N ALA A 101 11.62 -1.91 -2.89
CA ALA A 101 11.78 -1.19 -1.62
C ALA A 101 12.38 -2.08 -0.52
N ARG A 102 11.93 -3.34 -0.41
CA ARG A 102 12.50 -4.34 0.52
C ARG A 102 13.99 -4.59 0.24
N ARG A 103 14.39 -4.67 -1.03
CA ARG A 103 15.81 -4.85 -1.42
C ARG A 103 16.66 -3.64 -1.08
N SER A 104 16.16 -2.43 -1.31
CA SER A 104 16.89 -1.19 -0.98
C SER A 104 17.02 -0.97 0.53
N HIS A 105 16.04 -1.40 1.33
CA HIS A 105 16.13 -1.31 2.79
C HIS A 105 17.11 -2.31 3.40
N GLY A 106 17.46 -3.39 2.68
CA GLY A 106 18.52 -4.33 3.05
C GLY A 106 19.94 -3.79 2.83
N SER A 107 20.12 -2.76 1.98
CA SER A 107 21.42 -2.15 1.71
C SER A 107 21.79 -0.98 2.64
N THR A 108 20.83 -0.41 3.37
CA THR A 108 21.07 0.78 4.22
C THR A 108 21.49 0.44 5.66
N TRP A 109 21.49 -0.83 6.06
CA TRP A 109 21.87 -1.27 7.42
C TRP A 109 23.30 -1.83 7.53
N LEU A 110 24.11 -1.73 6.49
CA LEU A 110 25.56 -2.01 6.56
C LEU A 110 26.34 -0.70 6.65
N MET A 111 26.18 0.01 7.76
CA MET A 111 27.23 0.94 8.23
C MET A 111 28.01 0.20 9.32
N PRO A 112 29.26 -0.23 9.07
CA PRO A 112 30.14 -0.64 10.15
C PRO A 112 30.54 0.61 10.91
N HIS A 113 30.12 0.72 12.16
CA HIS A 113 30.80 1.60 13.11
C HIS A 113 32.21 1.05 13.32
N ASN A 114 33.21 1.80 12.86
CA ASN A 114 34.59 1.68 13.34
C ASN A 114 35.12 3.07 13.62
#